data_AF-A0A9D7QWC3-F1
#
_entry.id   AF-A0A9D7QWC3-F1
#
_cell.length_a   1.000
_cell.length_b   1.000
_cell.length_c   1.000
_cell.angle_alpha   90.00
_cell.angle_beta   90.00
_cell.angle_gamma   90.00
#
_symmetry.space_group_name_H-M   'P 1'
#
loop_
_entity.id
_entity.type
_entity.pdbx_description
1 polymer ?
#
loop_
_entity_poly.entity_id
_entity_poly.type
_entity_poly.pdbx_seq_one_letter_code
_entity_poly.pdbx_strand_id
1 'polypeptide(L)'
;MILLLDNYDSFTWNLYHYITQLTSVPVVVKRNDEITVEEALQFGAIMLSPGPGLPEEAGIMNKLIAAAVNTKPILGICLGHQALGVHFGGKLKQLPKVWHGVQKEIRVTDAACLLFKGLASSFESGHYHSWVVDNEDFPECMKITATDQENTVMALSHKILPIHGVQFHPESVMTTQGLKIIENWLISIGYR
;
A
#
# COMPACT_ATOMS: atom_id res chain seq x y z
N MET A 1 10.08 8.82 -13.13
CA MET A 1 10.28 9.15 -11.70
C MET A 1 9.13 8.54 -10.90
N ILE A 2 9.41 8.08 -9.69
CA ILE A 2 8.43 7.56 -8.73
C ILE A 2 8.19 8.65 -7.67
N LEU A 3 6.93 8.96 -7.38
CA LEU A 3 6.56 9.78 -6.22
C LEU A 3 6.38 8.86 -5.02
N LEU A 4 7.08 9.13 -3.93
CA LEU A 4 6.74 8.62 -2.60
C LEU A 4 6.04 9.76 -1.83
N LEU A 5 4.72 9.67 -1.73
CA LEU A 5 3.92 10.64 -0.98
C LEU A 5 3.99 10.29 0.50
N ASP A 6 4.66 11.14 1.27
CA ASP A 6 4.86 11.02 2.71
C ASP A 6 3.64 11.56 3.46
N ASN A 7 2.94 10.69 4.18
CA ASN A 7 1.84 11.05 5.08
C ASN A 7 2.34 11.21 6.53
N TYR A 8 3.54 11.76 6.72
CA TYR A 8 4.18 12.00 8.03
C TYR A 8 4.47 10.71 8.80
N ASP A 9 4.94 9.68 8.11
CA ASP A 9 5.32 8.43 8.75
C ASP A 9 6.82 8.35 9.04
N SER A 10 7.16 7.74 10.18
CA SER A 10 8.56 7.58 10.61
C SER A 10 9.36 6.63 9.72
N PHE A 11 8.70 5.77 8.94
CA PHE A 11 9.33 4.74 8.11
C PHE A 11 9.36 5.09 6.61
N THR A 12 8.88 6.26 6.19
CA THR A 12 8.94 6.73 4.79
C THR A 12 10.35 6.61 4.19
N TRP A 13 11.40 6.90 4.97
CA TRP A 13 12.78 6.77 4.47
C TRP A 13 13.25 5.32 4.31
N ASN A 14 12.70 4.37 5.07
CA ASN A 14 12.96 2.95 4.83
C ASN A 14 12.37 2.51 3.49
N LEU A 15 11.16 2.97 3.16
CA LEU A 15 10.56 2.76 1.84
C LEU A 15 11.42 3.37 0.73
N TYR A 16 11.87 4.61 0.91
CA TYR A 16 12.79 5.25 -0.02
C TYR A 16 14.04 4.39 -0.26
N HIS A 17 14.71 3.95 0.80
CA HIS A 17 15.89 3.08 0.69
C HIS A 17 15.60 1.74 0.01
N TYR A 18 14.44 1.14 0.26
CA TYR A 18 14.00 -0.09 -0.40
C TYR A 18 13.76 0.14 -1.89
N ILE A 19 13.16 1.24 -2.31
CA ILE A 19 12.96 1.50 -3.73
C ILE A 19 14.30 1.81 -4.41
N THR A 20 15.11 2.70 -3.84
CA THR A 20 16.35 3.17 -4.50
C THR A 20 17.43 2.09 -4.64
N GLN A 21 17.40 1.03 -3.83
CA GLN A 21 18.30 -0.11 -4.01
C GLN A 21 17.85 -1.08 -5.11
N LEU A 22 16.57 -1.01 -5.53
CA LEU A 22 15.94 -1.97 -6.45
C LEU A 22 15.72 -1.41 -7.86
N THR A 23 15.82 -0.09 -8.06
CA THR A 23 15.61 0.56 -9.36
C THR A 23 16.55 1.74 -9.59
N SER A 24 16.85 2.01 -10.87
CA SER A 24 17.52 3.22 -11.33
C SER A 24 16.55 4.39 -11.60
N VAL A 25 15.24 4.15 -11.55
CA VAL A 25 14.23 5.20 -11.73
C VAL A 25 14.30 6.17 -10.54
N PRO A 26 14.44 7.49 -10.78
CA PRO A 26 14.54 8.44 -9.67
C PRO A 26 13.28 8.45 -8.80
N VAL A 27 13.48 8.44 -7.47
CA VAL A 27 12.43 8.51 -6.46
C VAL A 27 12.45 9.89 -5.82
N VAL A 28 11.29 10.54 -5.73
CA VAL A 28 11.14 11.84 -5.06
C VAL A 28 10.17 11.67 -3.91
N VAL A 29 10.59 12.08 -2.72
CA VAL A 29 9.74 12.12 -1.52
C VAL A 29 9.13 13.51 -1.39
N LYS A 30 7.81 13.57 -1.21
CA LYS A 30 7.09 14.82 -0.93
C LYS A 30 6.03 14.57 0.12
N ARG A 31 5.89 15.47 1.08
CA ARG A 31 4.78 15.43 2.03
C ARG A 31 3.46 15.71 1.34
N ASN A 32 2.38 15.19 1.92
CA ASN A 32 1.03 15.31 1.38
C ASN A 32 0.46 16.74 1.34
N ASP A 33 1.20 17.73 1.83
CA ASP A 33 0.91 19.17 1.80
C ASP A 33 2.00 20.01 1.08
N GLU A 34 3.11 19.38 0.66
CA GLU A 34 4.25 20.03 -0.02
C GLU A 34 4.26 19.82 -1.54
N ILE A 35 3.19 19.24 -2.10
CA ILE A 35 3.01 18.99 -3.53
C ILE A 35 1.54 19.11 -3.92
N THR A 36 1.26 19.64 -5.11
CA THR A 36 -0.08 19.70 -5.69
C THR A 36 -0.43 18.41 -6.44
N VAL A 37 -1.71 18.18 -6.70
CA VAL A 37 -2.15 17.00 -7.48
C VAL A 37 -1.58 17.07 -8.90
N GLU A 38 -1.57 18.26 -9.50
CA GLU A 38 -1.09 18.51 -10.86
C GLU A 38 0.40 18.18 -11.02
N GLU A 39 1.21 18.56 -10.02
CA GLU A 39 2.64 18.20 -9.96
C GLU A 39 2.82 16.69 -9.73
N ALA A 40 2.03 16.10 -8.84
CA ALA A 40 2.09 14.66 -8.55
C ALA A 40 1.72 13.80 -9.78
N LEU A 41 0.86 14.29 -10.67
CA LEU A 41 0.52 13.62 -11.93
C LEU A 41 1.66 13.60 -12.97
N GLN A 42 2.71 14.40 -12.80
CA GLN A 42 3.91 14.36 -13.65
C GLN A 42 4.77 13.12 -13.38
N PHE A 43 4.57 12.44 -12.26
CA PHE A 43 5.28 11.21 -11.93
C PHE A 43 4.74 10.01 -12.71
N GLY A 44 5.59 9.01 -12.91
CA GLY A 44 5.23 7.81 -13.68
C GLY A 44 4.53 6.74 -12.85
N ALA A 45 4.82 6.70 -11.55
CA ALA A 45 4.18 5.83 -10.56
C ALA A 45 4.15 6.53 -9.20
N ILE A 46 3.20 6.12 -8.35
CA ILE A 46 2.96 6.73 -7.04
C ILE A 46 2.99 5.64 -5.96
N MET A 47 3.74 5.88 -4.89
CA MET A 47 3.67 5.11 -3.66
C MET A 47 3.10 6.00 -2.56
N LEU A 48 2.05 5.53 -1.89
CA LEU A 48 1.43 6.23 -0.77
C LEU A 48 1.95 5.59 0.52
N SER A 49 2.70 6.36 1.31
CA SER A 49 3.30 5.87 2.54
C SER A 49 2.23 5.57 3.62
N PRO A 50 2.61 4.87 4.69
CA PRO A 50 1.84 4.90 5.93
C PRO A 50 1.71 6.32 6.46
N GLY A 51 0.90 6.49 7.50
CA GLY A 51 0.75 7.74 8.22
C GLY A 51 -0.24 7.58 9.39
N PRO A 52 -0.31 8.57 10.29
CA PRO A 52 -1.32 8.61 11.33
C PRO A 52 -2.69 9.00 10.77
N GLY A 53 -3.73 8.78 11.57
CA GLY A 53 -5.09 9.28 11.26
C GLY A 53 -5.85 8.43 10.25
N LEU A 54 -6.82 9.08 9.60
CA LEU A 54 -7.68 8.46 8.57
C LEU A 54 -7.38 9.04 7.17
N PRO A 55 -7.73 8.32 6.09
CA PRO A 55 -7.49 8.79 4.72
C PRO A 55 -8.05 10.18 4.41
N GLU A 56 -9.18 10.56 5.01
CA GLU A 56 -9.80 11.88 4.81
C GLU A 56 -9.02 13.06 5.40
N GLU A 57 -8.11 12.78 6.34
CA GLU A 57 -7.28 13.78 7.03
C GLU A 57 -5.91 13.96 6.32
N ALA A 58 -5.58 13.08 5.39
CA ALA A 58 -4.25 12.95 4.81
C ALA A 58 -4.05 13.83 3.55
N GLY A 59 -4.11 15.15 3.74
CA GLY A 59 -3.71 16.15 2.76
C GLY A 59 -4.31 15.93 1.37
N ILE A 60 -3.47 15.94 0.33
CA ILE A 60 -3.92 15.74 -1.05
C ILE A 60 -4.26 14.29 -1.42
N MET A 61 -4.00 13.30 -0.55
CA MET A 61 -3.94 11.89 -0.93
C MET A 61 -5.21 11.40 -1.65
N ASN A 62 -6.40 11.67 -1.09
CA ASN A 62 -7.66 11.24 -1.71
C ASN A 62 -7.90 11.90 -3.07
N LYS A 63 -7.55 13.19 -3.22
CA LYS A 63 -7.65 13.91 -4.50
C LYS A 63 -6.66 13.35 -5.52
N LEU A 64 -5.44 13.04 -5.08
CA LEU A 64 -4.42 12.44 -5.92
C LEU A 64 -4.84 11.05 -6.42
N ILE A 65 -5.35 10.19 -5.53
CA ILE A 65 -5.87 8.87 -5.91
C ILE A 65 -6.94 9.05 -7.00
N ALA A 66 -7.95 9.90 -6.77
CA ALA A 66 -9.02 10.14 -7.73
C ALA A 66 -8.52 10.60 -9.12
N ALA A 67 -7.46 11.42 -9.17
CA ALA A 67 -6.88 11.89 -10.42
C ALA A 67 -5.96 10.85 -11.10
N ALA A 68 -5.30 9.98 -10.33
CA ALA A 68 -4.22 9.13 -10.82
C ALA A 68 -4.62 7.68 -11.11
N VAL A 69 -5.65 7.11 -10.45
CA VAL A 69 -5.95 5.66 -10.51
C VAL A 69 -6.12 5.10 -11.91
N ASN A 70 -6.65 5.91 -12.84
CA ASN A 70 -6.89 5.49 -14.23
C ASN A 70 -5.67 5.67 -15.16
N THR A 71 -4.60 6.31 -14.70
CA THR A 71 -3.47 6.71 -15.55
C THR A 71 -2.11 6.32 -15.00
N LYS A 72 -2.00 5.99 -13.70
CA LYS A 72 -0.72 5.72 -13.02
C LYS A 72 -0.81 4.43 -12.20
N PRO A 73 0.27 3.65 -12.12
CA PRO A 73 0.41 2.62 -11.10
C PRO A 73 0.50 3.22 -9.70
N ILE A 74 -0.18 2.59 -8.74
CA ILE A 74 -0.20 3.02 -7.33
C ILE A 74 0.04 1.84 -6.40
N LEU A 75 0.96 1.99 -5.45
CA LEU A 75 1.07 1.13 -4.28
C LEU A 75 0.72 1.91 -3.01
N GLY A 76 -0.31 1.46 -2.29
CA GLY A 76 -0.68 2.01 -0.99
C GLY A 76 -0.19 1.14 0.17
N ILE A 77 0.40 1.75 1.19
CA ILE A 77 0.89 1.04 2.38
C ILE A 77 0.17 1.58 3.60
N CYS A 78 -0.39 0.70 4.43
CA CYS A 78 -1.12 1.05 5.64
C CYS A 78 -2.22 2.11 5.37
N LEU A 79 -1.99 3.39 5.68
CA LEU A 79 -2.89 4.49 5.40
C LEU A 79 -3.17 4.63 3.90
N GLY A 80 -2.15 4.45 3.05
CA GLY A 80 -2.32 4.43 1.61
C GLY A 80 -3.18 3.26 1.12
N HIS A 81 -3.06 2.08 1.76
CA HIS A 81 -3.93 0.93 1.46
C HIS A 81 -5.39 1.21 1.83
N GLN A 82 -5.61 1.79 3.01
CA GLN A 82 -6.94 2.19 3.47
C GLN A 82 -7.57 3.23 2.53
N ALA A 83 -6.81 4.23 2.10
CA ALA A 83 -7.26 5.24 1.17
C ALA A 83 -7.69 4.65 -0.18
N LEU A 84 -6.93 3.69 -0.71
CA LEU A 84 -7.32 2.95 -1.92
C LEU A 84 -8.60 2.14 -1.69
N GLY A 85 -8.70 1.43 -0.57
CA GLY A 85 -9.91 0.67 -0.21
C GLY A 85 -11.16 1.56 -0.21
N VAL A 86 -11.10 2.71 0.47
CA VAL A 86 -12.20 3.69 0.54
C VAL A 86 -12.50 4.29 -0.82
N HIS A 87 -11.48 4.67 -1.61
CA HIS A 87 -11.67 5.28 -2.91
C HIS A 87 -12.49 4.41 -3.87
N PHE A 88 -12.27 3.10 -3.84
CA PHE A 88 -13.02 2.15 -4.69
C PHE A 88 -14.37 1.72 -4.09
N GLY A 89 -14.82 2.34 -2.99
CA GLY A 89 -16.12 2.09 -2.38
C GLY A 89 -16.11 1.12 -1.20
N GLY A 90 -14.93 0.69 -0.74
CA GLY A 90 -14.79 -0.07 0.50
C GLY A 90 -15.04 0.80 1.73
N LYS A 91 -15.25 0.15 2.87
CA LYS A 91 -15.42 0.82 4.17
C LYS A 91 -14.23 0.55 5.07
N LEU A 92 -13.97 1.44 6.01
CA LEU A 92 -13.04 1.16 7.10
C LEU A 92 -13.80 0.67 8.32
N LYS A 93 -13.25 -0.32 9.00
CA LYS A 93 -13.71 -0.76 10.31
C LYS A 93 -12.60 -0.62 11.34
N GLN A 94 -12.99 -0.20 12.54
CA GLN A 94 -12.08 -0.13 13.66
C GLN A 94 -11.95 -1.51 14.28
N LEU A 95 -10.73 -1.97 14.50
CA LEU A 95 -10.48 -3.22 15.20
C LEU A 95 -10.74 -3.04 16.70
N PRO A 96 -11.44 -3.99 17.35
CA PRO A 96 -11.74 -3.90 18.79
C PRO A 96 -10.47 -4.00 19.65
N LYS A 97 -9.40 -4.59 19.11
CA LYS A 97 -8.10 -4.72 19.77
C LYS A 97 -7.01 -4.22 18.84
N VAL A 98 -6.27 -3.21 19.29
CA VAL A 98 -5.10 -2.71 18.57
C VAL A 98 -3.90 -3.58 18.94
N TRP A 99 -3.27 -4.16 17.92
CA TRP A 99 -2.05 -4.94 18.06
C TRP A 99 -0.88 -4.05 17.64
N HIS A 100 0.02 -3.73 18.56
CA HIS A 100 1.24 -2.98 18.27
C HIS A 100 2.46 -3.88 18.43
N GLY A 101 3.29 -3.98 17.39
CA GLY A 101 4.58 -4.68 17.48
C GLY A 101 4.48 -6.20 17.58
N VAL A 102 3.36 -6.77 17.12
CA VAL A 102 3.15 -8.23 17.09
C VAL A 102 3.28 -8.71 15.66
N GLN A 103 4.04 -9.79 15.46
CA GLN A 103 4.04 -10.52 14.20
C GLN A 103 2.78 -11.35 14.10
N LYS A 104 2.04 -11.17 13.00
CA LYS A 104 0.95 -12.07 12.62
C LYS A 104 1.25 -12.69 11.27
N GLU A 105 0.73 -13.89 11.10
CA GLU A 105 0.72 -14.59 9.83
C GLU A 105 -0.24 -13.91 8.86
N ILE A 106 0.28 -13.52 7.70
CA ILE A 106 -0.49 -13.16 6.51
C ILE A 106 -0.60 -14.38 5.62
N ARG A 107 -1.79 -14.61 5.08
CA ARG A 107 -2.11 -15.65 4.10
C ARG A 107 -2.42 -15.00 2.78
N VAL A 108 -1.69 -15.39 1.73
CA VAL A 108 -1.95 -14.96 0.37
C VAL A 108 -3.18 -15.72 -0.15
N THR A 109 -4.24 -14.98 -0.44
CA THR A 109 -5.50 -15.54 -0.97
C THR A 109 -5.53 -15.56 -2.49
N ASP A 110 -4.61 -14.85 -3.15
CA ASP A 110 -4.47 -14.80 -4.59
C ASP A 110 -3.05 -15.15 -5.04
N ALA A 111 -2.81 -16.41 -5.35
CA ALA A 111 -1.51 -16.89 -5.83
C ALA A 111 -1.09 -16.26 -7.18
N ALA A 112 -2.03 -15.70 -7.95
CA ALA A 112 -1.73 -15.01 -9.20
C ALA A 112 -1.36 -13.54 -8.99
N CYS A 113 -1.51 -13.00 -7.78
CA CYS A 113 -1.19 -11.61 -7.49
C CYS A 113 0.31 -11.37 -7.66
N LEU A 114 0.67 -10.50 -8.61
CA LEU A 114 2.07 -10.20 -8.94
C LEU A 114 2.86 -9.71 -7.74
N LEU A 115 2.22 -8.99 -6.82
CA LEU A 115 2.83 -8.47 -5.60
C LEU A 115 3.46 -9.57 -4.73
N PHE A 116 2.86 -10.77 -4.73
CA PHE A 116 3.30 -11.91 -3.93
C PHE A 116 4.03 -12.99 -4.74
N LYS A 117 4.41 -12.69 -5.99
CA LYS A 117 5.10 -13.64 -6.85
C LYS A 117 6.42 -14.12 -6.21
N GLY A 118 6.55 -15.44 -6.09
CA GLY A 118 7.74 -16.09 -5.52
C GLY A 118 7.80 -16.08 -3.99
N LEU A 119 6.75 -15.63 -3.30
CA LEU A 119 6.61 -15.80 -1.85
C LEU A 119 5.89 -17.11 -1.53
N ALA A 120 6.05 -17.58 -0.29
CA ALA A 120 5.22 -18.64 0.25
C ALA A 120 3.75 -18.19 0.38
N SER A 121 2.83 -19.15 0.46
CA SER A 121 1.39 -18.90 0.65
C SER A 121 1.06 -18.21 1.98
N SER A 122 1.98 -18.23 2.94
CA SER A 122 1.92 -17.41 4.14
C SER A 122 3.29 -16.88 4.55
N PHE A 123 3.30 -15.74 5.25
CA PHE A 123 4.51 -15.12 5.79
C PHE A 123 4.15 -14.22 6.98
N GLU A 124 5.15 -13.89 7.80
CA GLU A 124 4.96 -13.01 8.95
C GLU A 124 5.17 -11.54 8.58
N SER A 125 4.36 -10.66 9.17
CA SER A 125 4.56 -9.21 9.09
C SER A 125 4.22 -8.51 10.40
N GLY A 126 4.75 -7.30 10.57
CA GLY A 126 4.41 -6.45 11.70
C GLY A 126 3.04 -5.79 11.56
N HIS A 127 2.21 -5.89 12.61
CA HIS A 127 0.93 -5.18 12.72
C HIS A 127 1.04 -3.93 13.59
N TYR A 128 0.43 -2.82 13.13
CA TYR A 128 0.47 -1.51 13.78
C TYR A 128 -0.83 -0.69 13.59
N HIS A 129 -1.99 -1.33 13.38
CA HIS A 129 -3.18 -0.62 12.88
C HIS A 129 -4.41 -0.78 13.77
N SER A 130 -5.13 0.33 13.95
CA SER A 130 -6.46 0.35 14.58
C SER A 130 -7.60 0.28 13.57
N TRP A 131 -7.34 0.59 12.30
CA TRP A 131 -8.32 0.59 11.21
C TRP A 131 -7.87 -0.34 10.10
N VAL A 132 -8.85 -1.01 9.49
CA VAL A 132 -8.63 -1.93 8.37
C VAL A 132 -9.76 -1.76 7.36
N VAL A 133 -9.46 -2.11 6.10
CA VAL A 133 -10.51 -2.20 5.08
C VAL A 133 -11.43 -3.36 5.45
N ASP A 134 -12.73 -3.09 5.45
CA ASP A 134 -13.75 -4.08 5.71
C ASP A 134 -13.85 -5.07 4.55
N ASN A 135 -14.12 -6.33 4.88
CA ASN A 135 -14.35 -7.40 3.91
C ASN A 135 -15.83 -7.57 3.56
N GLU A 136 -16.74 -6.95 4.30
CA GLU A 136 -18.17 -6.90 3.98
C GLU A 136 -18.46 -5.92 2.82
N ASP A 137 -19.39 -6.30 1.92
CA ASP A 137 -19.76 -5.52 0.73
C ASP A 137 -18.55 -5.05 -0.11
N PHE A 138 -17.53 -5.89 -0.24
CA PHE A 138 -16.27 -5.51 -0.88
C PHE A 138 -16.46 -5.13 -2.36
N PRO A 139 -15.86 -4.03 -2.85
CA PRO A 139 -16.09 -3.56 -4.22
C PRO A 139 -15.76 -4.60 -5.29
N GLU A 140 -16.66 -4.79 -6.25
CA GLU A 140 -16.47 -5.78 -7.33
C GLU A 140 -15.27 -5.47 -8.25
N CYS A 141 -14.81 -4.23 -8.31
CA CYS A 141 -13.62 -3.86 -9.08
C CYS A 141 -12.30 -4.26 -8.39
N MET A 142 -12.36 -4.59 -7.10
CA MET A 142 -11.22 -4.95 -6.27
C MET A 142 -11.21 -6.44 -5.95
N LYS A 143 -10.03 -6.93 -5.56
CA LYS A 143 -9.82 -8.29 -5.06
C LYS A 143 -9.00 -8.24 -3.78
N ILE A 144 -9.40 -9.01 -2.78
CA ILE A 144 -8.59 -9.27 -1.59
C ILE A 144 -7.52 -10.28 -1.98
N THR A 145 -6.25 -9.90 -1.85
CA THR A 145 -5.10 -10.71 -2.28
C THR A 145 -4.31 -11.29 -1.12
N ALA A 146 -4.54 -10.80 0.10
CA ALA A 146 -4.07 -11.43 1.33
C ALA A 146 -4.97 -11.09 2.52
N THR A 147 -5.04 -12.00 3.50
CA THR A 147 -5.74 -11.81 4.79
C THR A 147 -4.90 -12.28 5.97
N ASP A 148 -5.30 -11.94 7.19
CA ASP A 148 -4.80 -12.59 8.41
C ASP A 148 -5.68 -13.79 8.83
N GLN A 149 -5.40 -14.37 9.99
CA GLN A 149 -6.15 -15.51 10.54
C GLN A 149 -7.60 -15.16 10.93
N GLU A 150 -7.91 -13.87 11.13
CA GLU A 150 -9.24 -13.37 11.46
C GLU A 150 -10.00 -12.94 10.19
N ASN A 151 -9.49 -13.28 9.01
CA ASN A 151 -9.98 -12.86 7.69
C ASN A 151 -9.98 -11.34 7.48
N THR A 152 -9.13 -10.62 8.22
CA THR A 152 -8.95 -9.19 8.03
C THR A 152 -8.21 -8.92 6.73
N VAL A 153 -8.63 -7.93 5.95
CA VAL A 153 -7.98 -7.57 4.68
C VAL A 153 -6.56 -7.08 4.93
N MET A 154 -5.57 -7.85 4.47
CA MET A 154 -4.14 -7.51 4.60
C MET A 154 -3.54 -7.02 3.30
N ALA A 155 -4.14 -7.37 2.17
CA ALA A 155 -3.80 -6.78 0.88
C ALA A 155 -4.98 -6.79 -0.08
N LEU A 156 -4.98 -5.82 -0.99
CA LEU A 156 -5.96 -5.67 -2.06
C LEU A 156 -5.26 -5.33 -3.37
N SER A 157 -5.92 -5.64 -4.48
CA SER A 157 -5.55 -5.15 -5.80
C SER A 157 -6.78 -4.85 -6.63
N HIS A 158 -6.68 -3.87 -7.51
CA HIS A 158 -7.69 -3.68 -8.55
C HIS A 158 -7.60 -4.82 -9.58
N LYS A 159 -8.75 -5.27 -10.13
CA LYS A 159 -8.81 -6.41 -11.06
C LYS A 159 -8.17 -6.12 -12.43
N ILE A 160 -8.20 -4.85 -12.84
CA ILE A 160 -7.71 -4.37 -14.16
C ILE A 160 -6.54 -3.39 -14.04
N LEU A 161 -6.71 -2.29 -13.28
CA LEU A 161 -5.72 -1.25 -13.07
C LEU A 161 -4.50 -1.73 -12.25
N PRO A 162 -3.29 -1.16 -12.48
CA PRO A 162 -2.07 -1.48 -11.75
C PRO A 162 -2.04 -0.84 -10.34
N ILE A 163 -3.07 -1.15 -9.55
CA ILE A 163 -3.30 -0.60 -8.22
C ILE A 163 -3.25 -1.72 -7.20
N HIS A 164 -2.36 -1.56 -6.22
CA HIS A 164 -2.16 -2.51 -5.15
C HIS A 164 -2.13 -1.77 -3.81
N GLY A 165 -2.53 -2.46 -2.74
CA GLY A 165 -2.30 -1.95 -1.40
C GLY A 165 -2.07 -3.05 -0.39
N VAL A 166 -1.21 -2.79 0.59
CA VAL A 166 -0.92 -3.68 1.72
C VAL A 166 -1.20 -2.97 3.04
N GLN A 167 -1.94 -3.63 3.93
CA GLN A 167 -2.25 -3.08 5.25
C GLN A 167 -1.02 -3.08 6.16
N PHE A 168 -0.12 -4.03 6.00
CA PHE A 168 1.12 -4.18 6.77
C PHE A 168 2.25 -3.32 6.19
N HIS A 169 3.36 -3.22 6.94
CA HIS A 169 4.53 -2.43 6.58
C HIS A 169 5.64 -3.31 5.95
N PRO A 170 5.78 -3.37 4.61
CA PRO A 170 6.89 -4.08 3.96
C PRO A 170 8.26 -3.47 4.31
N GLU A 171 8.33 -2.22 4.72
CA GLU A 171 9.55 -1.55 5.14
C GLU A 171 9.98 -1.84 6.58
N SER A 172 9.13 -2.53 7.35
CA SER A 172 9.44 -2.93 8.72
C SER A 172 10.42 -4.11 8.74
N VAL A 173 11.36 -4.10 9.66
CA VAL A 173 12.27 -5.22 9.95
C VAL A 173 11.53 -6.50 10.34
N MET A 174 10.28 -6.39 10.79
CA MET A 174 9.43 -7.54 11.14
C MET A 174 8.81 -8.23 9.92
N THR A 175 8.90 -7.63 8.73
CA THR A 175 8.35 -8.16 7.48
C THR A 175 9.49 -8.64 6.59
N THR A 176 9.93 -9.88 6.80
CA THR A 176 11.10 -10.45 6.10
C THR A 176 10.97 -10.48 4.57
N GLN A 177 9.74 -10.53 4.06
CA GLN A 177 9.43 -10.55 2.63
C GLN A 177 9.24 -9.16 2.02
N GLY A 178 9.38 -8.09 2.81
CA GLY A 178 8.98 -6.75 2.40
C GLY A 178 9.77 -6.18 1.22
N LEU A 179 11.09 -6.39 1.18
CA LEU A 179 11.91 -5.98 0.04
C LEU A 179 11.48 -6.69 -1.26
N LYS A 180 11.10 -7.99 -1.16
CA LYS A 180 10.62 -8.76 -2.31
C LYS A 180 9.26 -8.27 -2.82
N ILE A 181 8.39 -7.86 -1.91
CA ILE A 181 7.09 -7.27 -2.24
C ILE A 181 7.27 -5.97 -3.03
N ILE A 182 8.17 -5.08 -2.58
CA ILE A 182 8.48 -3.83 -3.29
C ILE A 182 9.15 -4.12 -4.65
N GLU A 183 10.06 -5.10 -4.70
CA GLU A 183 10.63 -5.58 -5.96
C GLU A 183 9.54 -6.01 -6.95
N ASN A 184 8.59 -6.83 -6.50
CA ASN A 184 7.53 -7.35 -7.34
C ASN A 184 6.61 -6.24 -7.89
N TRP A 185 6.34 -5.21 -7.09
CA TRP A 185 5.62 -4.03 -7.56
C TRP A 185 6.41 -3.26 -8.63
N LEU A 186 7.72 -3.06 -8.44
CA LEU A 186 8.56 -2.40 -9.44
C LEU A 186 8.62 -3.20 -10.76
N ILE A 187 8.72 -4.53 -10.67
CA ILE A 187 8.68 -5.42 -11.84
C ILE A 187 7.33 -5.32 -12.56
N SER A 188 6.21 -5.28 -11.83
CA SER A 188 4.87 -5.25 -12.44
C SER A 188 4.60 -3.97 -13.25
N ILE A 189 5.35 -2.90 -12.97
CA ILE A 189 5.25 -1.60 -13.67
C ILE A 189 6.43 -1.34 -14.62
N GLY A 190 7.33 -2.32 -14.81
CA GLY A 190 8.49 -2.21 -15.71
C GLY A 190 9.59 -1.28 -15.22
N TYR A 191 9.67 -1.04 -13.90
CA TYR A 191 10.65 -0.15 -13.28
C TYR A 191 11.81 -0.92 -12.63
N ARG A 192 11.98 -2.19 -12.94
CA ARG A 192 13.12 -3.02 -12.54
C ARG A 192 13.59 -3.88 -13.71
#